data_AF-A0A1G5F0C6-F1
#
_entry.id   AF-A0A1G5F0C6-F1
#
_cell.length_a   1.000
_cell.length_b   1.000
_cell.length_c   1.000
_cell.angle_alpha   90.00
_cell.angle_beta   90.00
_cell.angle_gamma   90.00
#
_symmetry.space_group_name_H-M   'P 1'
#
loop_
_entity.id
_entity.type
_entity.pdbx_description
1 polymer ?
#
loop_
_entity_poly.entity_id
_entity_poly.type
_entity_poly.pdbx_seq_one_letter_code
_entity_poly.pdbx_strand_id
1 'polypeptide(L)'
;MKKWVFRISIAFNIIFILLWFWSYLNSPSRELGRLEKEIAIGHFQSEDPIFTLPKGLTVRNVSERGLNAIGQFENNRFSIIITADDPSLINYDLPKDSLNMFSNFYSAEILRNTFWKDDSDK
;
A
#
# COMPACT_ATOMS: atom_id res chain seq x y z
N MET A 1 -20.36 14.92 -45.14
CA MET A 1 -19.32 15.25 -44.12
C MET A 1 -19.92 15.58 -42.75
N LYS A 2 -20.72 16.65 -42.59
CA LYS A 2 -21.27 17.07 -41.28
C LYS A 2 -22.03 15.98 -40.50
N LYS A 3 -22.87 15.17 -41.16
CA LYS A 3 -23.62 14.06 -40.53
C LYS A 3 -22.72 12.94 -40.00
N TRP A 4 -21.60 12.67 -40.66
CA TRP A 4 -20.63 11.67 -40.23
C TRP A 4 -19.81 12.17 -39.04
N VAL A 5 -19.35 13.43 -39.09
CA VAL A 5 -18.67 14.07 -37.95
C VAL A 5 -19.56 14.08 -36.71
N PHE A 6 -20.86 14.38 -36.85
CA PHE A 6 -21.81 14.35 -35.74
C PHE A 6 -21.98 12.95 -35.13
N ARG A 7 -22.13 11.91 -35.97
CA ARG A 7 -22.23 10.52 -35.51
C ARG A 7 -20.96 10.04 -34.80
N ILE A 8 -19.79 10.39 -35.33
CA ILE A 8 -18.50 10.09 -34.74
C ILE A 8 -18.35 10.79 -33.37
N SER A 9 -18.76 12.06 -33.28
CA SER A 9 -18.73 12.81 -32.02
C SER A 9 -19.59 12.17 -30.93
N ILE A 10 -20.79 11.69 -31.28
CA ILE A 10 -21.67 10.98 -30.34
C ILE A 10 -21.02 9.66 -29.91
N ALA A 11 -20.50 8.87 -30.85
CA ALA A 11 -19.85 7.60 -30.56
C ALA A 11 -18.65 7.78 -29.60
N PHE A 12 -17.79 8.77 -29.84
CA PHE A 12 -16.67 9.07 -28.96
C PHE A 12 -17.11 9.47 -27.55
N ASN A 13 -18.15 10.30 -27.42
CA ASN A 13 -18.66 10.66 -26.09
C ASN A 13 -19.14 9.44 -25.31
N ILE A 14 -19.85 8.52 -25.97
CA ILE A 14 -20.30 7.27 -25.35
C ILE A 14 -19.10 6.43 -24.91
N ILE A 15 -18.09 6.27 -25.78
CA ILE A 15 -16.87 5.52 -25.45
C ILE A 15 -16.14 6.15 -24.26
N PHE A 16 -16.01 7.47 -24.22
CA PHE A 16 -15.35 8.16 -23.10
C PHE A 16 -16.10 7.95 -21.78
N ILE A 17 -17.43 8.02 -21.79
CA ILE A 17 -18.25 7.76 -20.60
C ILE A 17 -18.05 6.31 -20.12
N LEU A 18 -18.05 5.34 -21.04
CA LEU A 18 -17.83 3.94 -20.71
C LEU A 18 -16.43 3.69 -20.14
N LEU A 19 -15.39 4.24 -20.76
CA LEU A 19 -14.02 4.14 -20.27
C LEU A 19 -13.86 4.79 -18.89
N TRP A 20 -14.46 5.95 -18.69
CA TRP A 20 -14.43 6.65 -17.41
C TRP A 20 -15.13 5.84 -16.31
N PHE A 21 -16.33 5.34 -16.59
CA PHE A 21 -17.07 4.51 -15.63
C PHE A 21 -16.33 3.20 -15.31
N TRP A 22 -15.74 2.57 -16.33
CA TRP A 22 -14.89 1.39 -16.15
C TRP A 22 -13.68 1.69 -15.27
N SER A 23 -13.00 2.82 -15.51
CA SER A 23 -11.86 3.27 -14.70
C SER A 23 -12.26 3.58 -13.25
N TYR A 24 -13.46 4.13 -13.03
CA TYR A 24 -13.96 4.44 -11.69
C TYR A 24 -14.17 3.17 -10.86
N LEU A 25 -14.82 2.16 -11.44
CA LEU A 25 -15.03 0.85 -10.79
C LEU A 25 -13.72 0.09 -10.53
N ASN A 26 -12.70 0.34 -11.35
CA ASN A 26 -11.37 -0.25 -11.26
C ASN A 26 -10.37 0.67 -10.55
N SER A 27 -10.81 1.57 -9.69
CA SER A 27 -9.90 2.38 -8.88
C SER A 27 -9.51 1.63 -7.59
N PRO A 28 -8.25 1.73 -7.13
CA PRO A 28 -7.82 1.08 -5.90
C PRO A 28 -8.58 1.65 -4.70
N SER A 29 -9.03 0.76 -3.81
CA SER A 29 -9.62 1.16 -2.53
C SER A 29 -8.52 1.71 -1.64
N ARG A 30 -8.36 3.04 -1.58
CA ARG A 30 -7.43 3.73 -0.67
C ARG A 30 -7.94 3.76 0.78
N GLU A 31 -8.53 2.66 1.22
CA GLU A 31 -9.12 2.51 2.55
C GLU A 31 -8.02 2.52 3.60
N LEU A 32 -8.30 3.17 4.73
CA LEU A 32 -7.42 3.16 5.89
C LEU A 32 -7.95 2.16 6.90
N GLY A 33 -7.06 1.40 7.50
CA GLY A 33 -7.38 0.49 8.58
C GLY A 33 -6.38 0.63 9.71
N ARG A 34 -6.64 -0.11 10.79
CA ARG A 34 -5.71 -0.27 11.90
C ARG A 34 -5.27 -1.71 11.98
N LEU A 35 -3.97 -1.90 12.19
CA LEU A 35 -3.40 -3.20 12.45
C LEU A 35 -3.83 -3.67 13.86
N GLU A 36 -4.53 -4.79 13.97
CA GLU A 36 -5.06 -5.29 15.26
C GLU A 36 -4.11 -6.25 15.97
N LYS A 37 -3.14 -6.81 15.23
CA LYS A 37 -2.17 -7.79 15.74
C LYS A 37 -0.75 -7.35 15.47
N GLU A 38 0.16 -7.74 16.34
CA GLU A 38 1.59 -7.57 16.07
C GLU A 38 2.00 -8.49 14.91
N ILE A 39 2.78 -7.97 13.97
CA ILE A 39 3.28 -8.75 12.83
C ILE A 39 4.79 -8.88 12.98
N ALA A 40 5.27 -10.11 13.08
CA ALA A 40 6.69 -10.41 12.97
C ALA A 40 7.10 -10.35 11.49
N ILE A 41 8.13 -9.56 11.18
CA ILE A 41 8.71 -9.42 9.84
C ILE A 41 10.05 -10.14 9.84
N GLY A 42 10.20 -11.10 8.94
CA GLY A 42 11.43 -11.89 8.76
C GLY A 42 11.88 -11.93 7.30
N HIS A 43 13.03 -12.56 7.06
CA HIS A 43 13.42 -12.91 5.70
C HIS A 43 12.50 -14.02 5.17
N PHE A 44 12.27 -14.02 3.85
CA PHE A 44 11.51 -15.09 3.21
C PHE A 44 12.20 -16.44 3.46
N GLN A 45 11.46 -17.43 3.96
CA GLN A 45 11.95 -18.77 4.36
C GLN A 45 12.85 -18.83 5.60
N SER A 46 12.96 -17.75 6.38
CA SER A 46 13.62 -17.78 7.69
C SER A 46 12.57 -17.91 8.80
N GLU A 47 12.87 -18.70 9.83
CA GLU A 47 12.03 -18.81 11.04
C GLU A 47 12.29 -17.66 12.03
N ASP A 48 13.39 -16.92 11.86
CA ASP A 48 13.80 -15.86 12.77
C ASP A 48 13.21 -14.49 12.34
N PRO A 49 12.42 -13.83 13.20
CA PRO A 49 11.91 -12.50 12.92
C PRO A 49 13.02 -11.45 13.09
N ILE A 50 13.15 -10.55 12.11
CA ILE A 50 14.08 -9.43 12.12
C ILE A 50 13.55 -8.31 13.02
N PHE A 51 12.24 -8.02 12.93
CA PHE A 51 11.58 -7.02 13.76
C PHE A 51 10.07 -7.27 13.82
N THR A 52 9.39 -6.61 14.76
CA THR A 52 7.94 -6.71 14.93
C THR A 52 7.27 -5.36 14.67
N LEU A 53 6.25 -5.35 13.83
CA LEU A 53 5.34 -4.21 13.69
C LEU A 53 4.33 -4.23 14.84
N PRO A 54 4.25 -3.17 15.66
CA PRO A 54 3.31 -3.12 16.77
C PRO A 54 1.86 -3.07 16.26
N LYS A 55 0.92 -3.61 17.02
CA LYS A 55 -0.51 -3.34 16.79
C LYS A 55 -0.82 -1.85 16.97
N GLY A 56 -1.90 -1.37 16.35
CA GLY A 56 -2.36 0.02 16.40
C GLY A 56 -1.88 0.88 15.23
N LEU A 57 -0.96 0.37 14.40
CA LEU A 57 -0.49 1.07 13.20
C LEU A 57 -1.64 1.38 12.25
N THR A 58 -1.67 2.62 11.76
CA THR A 58 -2.57 2.97 10.65
C THR A 58 -1.96 2.46 9.36
N VAL A 59 -2.67 1.56 8.70
CA VAL A 59 -2.28 0.94 7.43
C VAL A 59 -3.20 1.44 6.32
N ARG A 60 -2.68 1.50 5.10
CA ARG A 60 -3.47 1.86 3.92
C ARG A 60 -3.58 0.63 3.03
N ASN A 61 -4.80 0.31 2.64
CA ASN A 61 -5.05 -0.65 1.59
C ASN A 61 -4.55 -0.06 0.26
N VAL A 62 -3.56 -0.72 -0.32
CA VAL A 62 -3.00 -0.41 -1.64
C VAL A 62 -3.21 -1.56 -2.60
N SER A 63 -4.06 -2.54 -2.25
CA SER A 63 -4.38 -3.67 -3.09
C SER A 63 -4.90 -3.18 -4.42
N GLU A 64 -4.20 -3.59 -5.46
CA GLU A 64 -4.48 -3.26 -6.83
C GLU A 64 -5.85 -3.84 -7.24
N ARG A 65 -6.74 -2.99 -7.74
CA ARG A 65 -7.98 -3.41 -8.40
C ARG A 65 -7.93 -2.90 -9.85
N GLY A 66 -8.06 -3.80 -10.82
CA GLY A 66 -8.26 -3.48 -12.25
C GLY A 66 -7.02 -3.15 -13.10
N LEU A 67 -7.23 -2.70 -14.35
CA LEU A 67 -6.18 -2.48 -15.37
C LEU A 67 -5.27 -1.27 -15.11
N ASN A 68 -5.72 -0.31 -14.29
CA ASN A 68 -4.92 0.86 -13.90
C ASN A 68 -3.82 0.54 -12.87
N ALA A 69 -3.78 -0.70 -12.39
CA ALA A 69 -2.78 -1.24 -11.49
C ALA A 69 -1.42 -1.49 -12.17
N ILE A 70 -1.39 -1.63 -13.49
CA ILE A 70 -0.16 -1.97 -14.21
C ILE A 70 0.80 -0.78 -14.18
N GLY A 71 1.77 -0.82 -13.27
CA GLY A 71 2.90 0.11 -13.21
C GLY A 71 2.84 1.21 -12.15
N GLN A 72 1.88 1.19 -11.21
CA GLN A 72 1.80 2.18 -10.12
C GLN A 72 2.54 1.78 -8.84
N PHE A 73 3.68 1.08 -8.96
CA PHE A 73 4.64 1.02 -7.85
C PHE A 73 5.23 2.43 -7.67
N GLU A 74 4.75 3.18 -6.66
CA GLU A 74 5.34 4.48 -6.32
C GLU A 74 6.84 4.30 -6.07
N ASN A 75 7.67 5.02 -6.83
CA ASN A 75 9.11 4.78 -6.95
C ASN A 75 9.94 5.04 -5.66
N ASN A 76 9.32 5.30 -4.50
CA ASN A 76 10.01 5.78 -3.28
C ASN A 76 9.41 5.30 -1.95
N ARG A 77 8.68 4.18 -1.89
CA ARG A 77 8.20 3.61 -0.61
C ARG A 77 8.42 2.11 -0.60
N PHE A 78 9.06 1.59 0.46
CA PHE A 78 9.08 0.16 0.69
C PHE A 78 7.64 -0.29 1.01
N SER A 79 7.20 -1.39 0.40
CA SER A 79 5.88 -1.97 0.63
C SER A 79 5.99 -3.11 1.63
N ILE A 80 5.17 -3.08 2.68
CA ILE A 80 4.98 -4.23 3.56
C ILE A 80 3.78 -4.98 3.01
N ILE A 81 4.05 -6.01 2.21
CA ILE A 81 3.01 -6.88 1.65
C ILE A 81 2.69 -7.95 2.67
N ILE A 82 1.53 -7.84 3.30
CA ILE A 82 1.07 -8.86 4.23
C ILE A 82 0.31 -9.92 3.42
N THR A 83 0.91 -11.10 3.29
CA THR A 83 0.32 -12.25 2.56
C THR A 83 -0.48 -13.18 3.45
N ALA A 84 -0.70 -12.81 4.72
CA ALA A 84 -1.47 -13.61 5.65
C ALA A 84 -2.96 -13.54 5.30
N ASP A 85 -3.60 -14.69 5.14
CA ASP A 85 -5.05 -14.81 4.94
C ASP A 85 -5.77 -14.77 6.30
N ASP A 86 -5.56 -13.67 7.03
CA ASP A 86 -6.18 -13.43 8.33
C ASP A 86 -7.13 -12.22 8.25
N PRO A 87 -8.46 -12.43 8.22
CA PRO A 87 -9.44 -11.36 8.12
C PRO A 87 -9.48 -10.46 9.37
N SER A 88 -8.90 -10.90 10.49
CA SER A 88 -8.82 -10.15 11.75
C SER A 88 -7.54 -9.35 11.90
N LEU A 89 -6.68 -9.34 10.88
CA LEU A 89 -5.40 -8.65 10.93
C LEU A 89 -5.53 -7.14 10.86
N ILE A 90 -6.41 -6.65 9.98
CA ILE A 90 -6.62 -5.22 9.74
C ILE A 90 -8.10 -4.92 9.92
N ASN A 91 -8.41 -3.99 10.82
CA ASN A 91 -9.74 -3.45 10.99
C ASN A 91 -9.92 -2.19 10.13
N TYR A 92 -10.77 -2.28 9.11
CA TYR A 92 -11.15 -1.16 8.24
C TYR A 92 -12.43 -0.44 8.72
N ASP A 93 -13.16 -1.01 9.67
CA ASP A 93 -14.40 -0.47 10.23
C ASP A 93 -14.10 0.36 11.49
N LEU A 94 -13.43 1.49 11.29
CA LEU A 94 -13.02 2.39 12.36
C LEU A 94 -13.45 3.84 12.08
N PRO A 95 -13.78 4.62 13.12
CA PRO A 95 -14.01 6.05 12.95
C PRO A 95 -12.77 6.72 12.35
N LYS A 96 -12.94 7.51 11.29
CA LYS A 96 -11.84 8.16 10.58
C LYS A 96 -10.98 9.03 11.49
N ASP A 97 -11.59 9.66 12.48
CA ASP A 97 -10.91 10.53 13.45
C ASP A 97 -9.98 9.76 14.41
N SER A 98 -10.11 8.43 14.46
CA SER A 98 -9.23 7.55 15.23
C SER A 98 -8.02 7.05 14.41
N LEU A 99 -8.00 7.29 13.10
CA LEU A 99 -6.94 6.86 12.19
C LEU A 99 -6.01 8.02 11.92
N ASN A 100 -4.75 7.89 12.34
CA ASN A 100 -3.79 8.98 12.21
C ASN A 100 -2.93 8.78 10.96
N MET A 101 -3.35 9.41 9.86
CA MET A 101 -2.71 9.30 8.54
C MET A 101 -1.29 9.89 8.53
N PHE A 102 -0.96 10.78 9.47
CA PHE A 102 0.27 11.58 9.46
C PHE A 102 1.15 11.41 10.69
N SER A 103 0.83 10.54 11.66
CA SER A 103 1.64 10.37 12.87
C SER A 103 2.68 9.26 12.84
N ASN A 104 2.69 8.44 11.79
CA ASN A 104 3.49 7.23 11.76
C ASN A 104 4.83 7.50 11.05
N PHE A 105 5.62 8.42 11.60
CA PHE A 105 7.02 8.60 11.19
C PHE A 105 7.89 7.63 11.98
N TYR A 106 8.33 6.55 11.33
CA TYR A 106 9.33 5.65 11.90
C TYR A 106 10.69 6.04 11.34
N SER A 107 11.57 6.55 12.19
CA SER A 107 12.99 6.67 11.89
C SER A 107 13.70 5.47 12.50
N ALA A 108 14.38 4.68 11.67
CA ALA A 108 15.30 3.67 12.16
C ALA A 108 16.64 4.35 12.43
N GLU A 109 16.94 4.61 13.70
CA GLU A 109 18.26 5.09 14.10
C GLU A 109 19.21 3.89 14.16
N ILE A 110 20.17 3.84 13.25
CA ILE A 110 21.27 2.87 13.34
C ILE A 110 22.22 3.40 14.43
N LEU A 111 22.21 2.76 15.60
CA LEU A 111 23.20 3.03 16.64
C LEU A 111 24.60 2.70 16.08
N ARG A 112 25.32 3.74 15.66
CA ARG A 112 26.68 3.64 15.15
C ARG A 112 27.66 3.49 16.33
N ASN A 113 27.68 2.33 16.96
CA ASN A 113 28.75 1.82 17.84
C ASN A 113 28.30 0.45 18.35
N THR A 114 28.73 -0.67 17.77
CA THR A 114 29.74 -1.53 18.43
C THR A 114 30.44 -2.52 17.48
N PHE A 115 30.32 -2.38 16.15
CA PHE A 115 30.85 -3.39 15.20
C PHE A 115 32.34 -3.27 14.85
N TRP A 116 33.08 -2.34 15.46
CA TRP A 116 34.52 -2.23 15.28
C TRP A 116 35.21 -2.27 16.63
N LYS A 117 35.25 -3.45 17.25
CA LYS A 117 36.34 -3.78 18.15
C LYS A 117 37.45 -4.29 17.25
N ASP A 118 38.40 -3.41 16.97
CA ASP A 118 39.60 -3.72 16.22
C ASP A 118 40.36 -4.81 17.00
N ASP A 119 40.37 -6.03 16.49
CA ASP A 119 41.11 -7.18 17.04
C ASP A 119 42.60 -7.11 16.62
N SER A 120 43.14 -5.92 16.33
CA SER A 120 44.52 -5.74 15.87
C SER A 120 45.60 -5.75 16.96
N ASP A 121 45.25 -5.89 18.24
CA ASP A 121 46.23 -5.99 19.33
C ASP A 121 46.40 -7.47 19.76
N LYS A 122 47.18 -8.21 18.97
CA LYS A 122 47.86 -9.46 19.37
C LYS A 122 49.31 -9.46 18.92
#